data_AF-A0A498NXE2-F1
#
_entry.id   AF-A0A498NXE2-F1
#
_cell.length_a   1.000
_cell.length_b   1.000
_cell.length_c   1.000
_cell.angle_alpha   90.00
_cell.angle_beta   90.00
_cell.angle_gamma   90.00
#
_symmetry.space_group_name_H-M   'P 1'
#
loop_
_entity.id
_entity.type
_entity.pdbx_description
1 polymer ?
#
loop_
_entity_poly.entity_id
_entity_poly.type
_entity_poly.pdbx_seq_one_letter_code
_entity_poly.pdbx_strand_id
1 'polypeptide(L)'
;MGFPERFIAWVGLLYKGLVSKILVNGHLSKAVNIHSGVRQGCPLSPLLYVACIEPLAQILRRDKWIRGLDVPGTGGLTATCVLYMDDVTLLATDVLSIRRAMDLTDWYGRASGAKLNRNKSEAQLFGPWDGVDTGRLDVDFKETNFKILGVKFDKEGGGRDNWTDMLGKDREPVSPVPGLTLCEAKQAWRNASHPALQNRHKDLSWMVAHEILPVRAVMHSRGMAKNPTCPRSGCNFPETVRHLLWECGAARDLWAKTGPLYFPSLPAGGAQIGYQLAILGVGRGLKDLTAQEFTSLWLTLNVIKDAIWATRNLLVGKRVTVPLHACELKVTSMLQGYRATIFGRGGRGRTGRVPAATNPGRP
;
A
#
# COMPACT_ATOMS: atom_id res chain seq x y z
N MET A 1 11.93 5.07 27.03
CA MET A 1 10.69 5.14 26.20
C MET A 1 9.41 4.90 26.99
N GLY A 2 9.44 4.28 28.19
CA GLY A 2 8.25 4.22 29.06
C GLY A 2 7.15 3.26 28.56
N PHE A 3 7.52 2.23 27.78
CA PHE A 3 6.54 1.26 27.30
C PHE A 3 5.94 0.44 28.45
N PRO A 4 4.63 0.14 28.43
CA PRO A 4 4.00 -0.70 29.45
C PRO A 4 4.64 -2.08 29.54
N GLU A 5 4.83 -2.61 30.75
CA GLU A 5 5.44 -3.93 30.97
C GLU A 5 4.73 -5.04 30.20
N ARG A 6 3.41 -4.98 30.13
CA ARG A 6 2.61 -5.94 29.37
C ARG A 6 2.99 -5.94 27.89
N PHE A 7 3.18 -4.77 27.28
CA PHE A 7 3.60 -4.66 25.89
C PHE A 7 5.00 -5.26 25.69
N ILE A 8 5.94 -4.95 26.60
CA ILE A 8 7.30 -5.51 26.58
C ILE A 8 7.25 -7.05 26.68
N ALA A 9 6.37 -7.60 27.52
CA ALA A 9 6.19 -9.04 27.65
C ALA A 9 5.66 -9.68 26.36
N TRP A 10 4.68 -9.06 25.67
CA TRP A 10 4.17 -9.55 24.38
C TRP A 10 5.25 -9.54 23.30
N VAL A 11 6.02 -8.45 23.20
CA VAL A 11 7.16 -8.37 22.27
C VAL A 11 8.20 -9.43 22.62
N GLY A 12 8.51 -9.60 23.91
CA GLY A 12 9.42 -10.62 24.41
C GLY A 12 9.00 -12.03 24.03
N LEU A 13 7.70 -12.35 24.09
CA LEU A 13 7.18 -13.66 23.65
C LEU A 13 7.42 -13.91 22.16
N LEU A 14 7.36 -12.87 21.34
CA LEU A 14 7.56 -12.96 19.89
C LEU A 14 9.05 -13.00 19.48
N TYR A 15 9.94 -12.37 20.25
CA TYR A 15 11.34 -12.12 19.88
C TYR A 15 12.41 -12.74 20.83
N LYS A 16 12.05 -13.40 21.94
CA LYS A 16 13.01 -14.19 22.73
C LYS A 16 13.26 -15.56 22.11
N GLY A 17 14.50 -16.04 22.19
CA GLY A 17 14.86 -17.42 21.83
C GLY A 17 14.60 -17.73 20.34
N LEU A 18 14.78 -16.74 19.47
CA LEU A 18 14.52 -16.89 18.05
C LEU A 18 15.50 -17.87 17.40
N VAL A 19 14.95 -18.78 16.60
CA VAL A 19 15.71 -19.71 15.78
C VAL A 19 15.21 -19.58 14.34
N SER A 20 16.14 -19.52 13.39
CA SER A 20 15.86 -19.49 11.96
C SER A 20 16.51 -20.67 11.24
N LYS A 21 15.94 -21.11 10.12
CA LYS A 21 16.55 -22.05 9.18
C LYS A 21 16.56 -21.40 7.81
N ILE A 22 17.66 -21.57 7.08
CA ILE A 22 17.83 -21.01 5.75
C ILE A 22 17.44 -22.10 4.74
N LEU A 23 16.55 -21.79 3.81
CA LEU A 23 16.18 -22.68 2.71
C LEU A 23 17.08 -22.37 1.51
N VAL A 24 17.94 -23.31 1.12
CA VAL A 24 18.82 -23.19 -0.04
C VAL A 24 18.54 -24.35 -0.98
N ASN A 25 18.12 -24.06 -2.22
CA ASN A 25 17.83 -25.08 -3.24
C ASN A 25 16.89 -26.20 -2.73
N GLY A 26 15.84 -25.83 -2.00
CA GLY A 26 14.87 -26.79 -1.44
C GLY A 26 15.30 -27.52 -0.16
N HIS A 27 16.53 -27.31 0.32
CA HIS A 27 17.05 -27.95 1.53
C HIS A 27 17.17 -26.95 2.68
N LEU A 28 16.70 -27.33 3.87
CA LEU A 28 16.79 -26.51 5.07
C LEU A 28 18.14 -26.68 5.76
N SER A 29 18.76 -25.57 6.13
CA SER A 29 19.99 -25.55 6.93
C SER A 29 19.74 -26.04 8.37
N LYS A 30 20.84 -26.22 9.11
CA LYS A 30 20.80 -26.30 10.58
C LYS A 30 20.15 -25.02 11.14
N ALA A 31 19.51 -25.18 12.30
CA ALA A 31 18.93 -24.07 13.04
C ALA A 31 20.02 -23.09 13.48
N VAL A 32 19.78 -21.80 13.26
CA VAL A 32 20.65 -20.69 13.65
C VAL A 32 19.90 -19.83 14.66
N ASN A 33 20.51 -19.59 15.82
CA ASN A 33 19.96 -18.70 16.82
C ASN A 33 20.09 -17.25 16.35
N ILE A 34 18.99 -16.50 16.43
CA ILE A 34 18.96 -15.08 16.08
C ILE A 34 19.08 -14.27 17.36
N HIS A 35 20.24 -13.66 17.56
CA HIS A 35 20.54 -12.83 18.74
C HIS A 35 20.15 -11.36 18.56
N SER A 36 20.15 -10.87 17.31
CA SER A 36 19.83 -9.49 16.97
C SER A 36 19.08 -9.41 15.65
N GLY A 37 18.32 -8.33 15.49
CA GLY A 37 17.55 -8.05 14.28
C GLY A 37 16.04 -8.28 14.43
N VAL A 38 15.32 -7.86 13.39
CA VAL A 38 13.86 -7.99 13.29
C VAL A 38 13.49 -8.96 12.18
N ARG A 39 12.33 -9.63 12.29
CA ARG A 39 11.90 -10.65 11.32
C ARG A 39 11.35 -9.98 10.05
N GLN A 40 11.93 -10.27 8.89
CA GLN A 40 11.36 -9.85 7.62
C GLN A 40 9.96 -10.46 7.41
N GLY A 41 9.03 -9.66 6.87
CA GLY A 41 7.63 -10.07 6.67
C GLY A 41 6.75 -10.06 7.93
N CYS A 42 7.31 -9.76 9.12
CA CYS A 42 6.51 -9.60 10.33
C CYS A 42 5.93 -8.17 10.41
N PRO A 43 4.61 -8.01 10.60
CA PRO A 43 3.97 -6.68 10.60
C PRO A 43 4.40 -5.79 11.77
N LEU A 44 4.93 -6.36 12.86
CA LEU A 44 5.43 -5.62 14.01
C LEU A 44 6.88 -5.11 13.81
N SER A 45 7.66 -5.76 12.94
CA SER A 45 9.09 -5.45 12.75
C SER A 45 9.35 -4.01 12.31
N PRO A 46 8.58 -3.41 11.37
CA PRO A 46 8.77 -2.01 10.98
C PRO A 46 8.67 -1.04 12.16
N LEU A 47 7.68 -1.23 13.04
CA LEU A 47 7.48 -0.37 14.20
C LEU A 47 8.58 -0.53 15.24
N LEU A 48 9.03 -1.77 15.47
CA LEU A 48 10.16 -2.03 16.36
C LEU A 48 11.45 -1.39 15.81
N TYR A 49 11.67 -1.46 14.50
CA TYR A 49 12.83 -0.82 13.87
C TYR A 49 12.80 0.71 14.06
N VAL A 50 11.65 1.35 13.81
CA VAL A 50 11.47 2.79 14.03
C VAL A 50 11.75 3.17 15.48
N ALA A 51 11.23 2.39 16.44
CA ALA A 51 11.51 2.62 17.86
C ALA A 51 13.01 2.49 18.17
N CYS A 52 13.70 1.50 17.59
CA CYS A 52 15.12 1.28 17.82
C CYS A 52 16.01 2.41 17.26
N ILE A 53 15.68 2.98 16.09
CA ILE A 53 16.49 4.03 15.44
C ILE A 53 16.21 5.44 15.97
N GLU A 54 15.06 5.67 16.59
CA GLU A 54 14.68 6.99 17.15
C GLU A 54 15.72 7.61 18.11
N PRO A 55 16.42 6.86 18.99
CA PRO A 55 17.52 7.42 19.79
C PRO A 55 18.64 8.06 18.94
N LEU A 56 19.02 7.47 17.80
CA LEU A 56 19.98 8.09 16.87
C LEU A 56 19.44 9.43 16.35
N ALA A 57 18.18 9.44 15.92
CA ALA A 57 17.50 10.64 15.45
C ALA A 57 17.50 11.75 16.51
N GLN A 58 17.23 11.40 17.78
CA GLN A 58 17.24 12.33 18.90
C GLN A 58 18.64 12.87 19.19
N ILE A 59 19.68 12.02 19.16
CA ILE A 59 21.07 12.43 19.38
C ILE A 59 21.49 13.43 18.29
N LEU A 60 21.20 13.13 17.02
CA LEU A 60 21.50 14.02 15.90
C LEU A 60 20.73 15.35 15.94
N ARG A 61 19.45 15.32 16.35
CA ARG A 61 18.64 16.56 16.46
C ARG A 61 19.01 17.44 17.65
N ARG A 62 19.51 16.86 18.74
CA ARG A 62 19.81 17.61 19.98
C ARG A 62 21.26 18.10 20.06
N ASP A 63 22.14 17.58 19.22
CA ASP A 63 23.54 18.00 19.22
C ASP A 63 23.67 19.42 18.64
N LYS A 64 24.06 20.37 19.51
CA LYS A 64 24.21 21.79 19.17
C LYS A 64 25.36 22.09 18.21
N TRP A 65 26.26 21.13 18.00
CA TRP A 65 27.39 21.26 17.09
C TRP A 65 27.04 20.85 15.65
N ILE A 66 25.83 20.33 15.42
CA ILE A 66 25.34 19.97 14.09
C ILE A 66 24.47 21.11 13.56
N ARG A 67 24.94 21.78 12.51
CA ARG A 67 24.14 22.74 11.76
C ARG A 67 23.41 22.00 10.64
N GLY A 68 22.12 21.79 10.82
CA GLY A 68 21.25 21.18 9.81
C GLY A 68 20.86 22.15 8.69
N LEU A 69 19.98 21.69 7.81
CA LEU A 69 19.41 22.46 6.72
C LEU A 69 18.10 23.13 7.16
N ASP A 70 17.99 24.44 7.03
CA ASP A 70 16.74 25.15 7.27
C ASP A 70 15.73 24.85 6.18
N VAL A 71 14.52 24.43 6.58
CA VAL A 71 13.47 24.02 5.64
C VAL A 71 12.60 25.23 5.29
N PRO A 72 12.57 25.68 4.02
CA PRO A 72 11.77 26.83 3.62
C PRO A 72 10.28 26.66 3.96
N GLY A 73 9.63 27.74 4.40
CA GLY A 73 8.18 27.76 4.67
C GLY A 73 7.74 27.06 5.96
N THR A 74 8.67 26.59 6.80
CA THR A 74 8.35 25.84 8.04
C THR A 74 8.38 26.67 9.31
N GLY A 75 8.60 27.99 9.22
CA GLY A 75 8.72 28.86 10.40
C GLY A 75 10.01 28.65 11.19
N GLY A 76 11.11 28.24 10.53
CA GLY A 76 12.43 28.10 11.14
C GLY A 76 12.75 26.70 11.65
N LEU A 77 12.11 25.64 11.12
CA LEU A 77 12.51 24.27 11.43
C LEU A 77 13.77 23.91 10.64
N THR A 78 14.75 23.35 11.34
CA THR A 78 16.00 22.85 10.78
C THR A 78 15.97 21.32 10.73
N ALA A 79 16.29 20.74 9.58
CA ALA A 79 16.40 19.31 9.37
C ALA A 79 17.87 18.86 9.46
N THR A 80 18.19 17.94 10.38
CA THR A 80 19.53 17.35 10.52
C THR A 80 19.65 15.97 9.91
N CYS A 81 18.54 15.24 9.81
CA CYS A 81 18.50 13.90 9.24
C CYS A 81 17.10 13.54 8.71
N VAL A 82 17.08 12.68 7.71
CA VAL A 82 15.89 11.99 7.20
C VAL A 82 16.13 10.50 7.37
N LEU A 83 15.16 9.80 7.98
CA LEU A 83 15.26 8.39 8.31
C LEU A 83 14.14 7.63 7.63
N TYR A 84 14.51 6.71 6.74
CA TYR A 84 13.59 5.76 6.12
C TYR A 84 14.12 4.34 6.32
N MET A 85 13.73 3.72 7.44
CA MET A 85 14.31 2.45 7.87
C MET A 85 15.85 2.50 7.91
N ASP A 86 16.53 1.67 7.13
CA ASP A 86 17.99 1.60 7.01
C ASP A 86 18.60 2.70 6.12
N ASP A 87 17.80 3.39 5.31
CA ASP A 87 18.23 4.55 4.53
C ASP A 87 18.23 5.80 5.42
N VAL A 88 19.43 6.22 5.83
CA VAL A 88 19.66 7.42 6.65
C VAL A 88 20.35 8.49 5.81
N THR A 89 19.68 9.62 5.62
CA THR A 89 20.26 10.81 4.98
C THR A 89 20.59 11.84 6.04
N LEU A 90 21.86 12.27 6.10
CA LEU A 90 22.29 13.37 6.94
C LEU A 90 22.24 14.67 6.14
N LEU A 91 21.73 15.73 6.74
CA LEU A 91 21.62 17.06 6.13
C LEU A 91 22.39 18.04 7.01
N ALA A 92 23.34 18.76 6.42
CA ALA A 92 24.10 19.78 7.11
C ALA A 92 24.57 20.89 6.18
N THR A 93 24.90 22.04 6.78
CA THR A 93 25.41 23.23 6.12
C THR A 93 26.93 23.41 6.28
N ASP A 94 27.63 22.40 6.82
CA ASP A 94 29.09 22.37 6.85
C ASP A 94 29.63 20.94 7.03
N VAL A 95 30.89 20.72 6.62
CA VAL A 95 31.58 19.41 6.67
C VAL A 95 31.82 18.93 8.10
N LEU A 96 32.03 19.85 9.06
CA LEU A 96 32.29 19.49 10.45
C LEU A 96 31.03 18.91 11.12
N SER A 97 29.86 19.45 10.77
CA SER A 97 28.55 18.95 11.18
C SER A 97 28.31 17.53 10.68
N ILE A 98 28.66 17.23 9.42
CA ILE A 98 28.59 15.85 8.88
C ILE A 98 29.54 14.92 9.62
N ARG A 99 30.79 15.33 9.85
CA ARG A 99 31.75 14.53 10.60
C ARG A 99 31.25 14.21 12.01
N ARG A 100 30.72 15.23 12.70
CA ARG A 100 30.11 15.07 14.03
C ARG A 100 28.94 14.09 13.98
N ALA A 101 28.07 14.18 12.97
CA ALA A 101 26.96 13.26 12.79
C ALA A 101 27.42 11.82 12.54
N MET A 102 28.50 11.62 11.77
CA MET A 102 29.10 10.30 11.56
C MET A 102 29.68 9.73 12.86
N ASP A 103 30.39 10.54 13.66
CA ASP A 103 30.94 10.11 14.96
C ASP A 103 29.82 9.66 15.92
N LEU A 104 28.69 10.37 15.94
CA LEU A 104 27.52 10.01 16.74
C LEU A 104 26.82 8.75 16.21
N THR A 105 26.83 8.55 14.89
CA THR A 105 26.31 7.34 14.25
C THR A 105 27.16 6.13 14.61
N ASP A 106 28.48 6.26 14.62
CA ASP A 106 29.40 5.20 15.06
C ASP A 106 29.24 4.92 16.57
N TRP A 107 29.03 5.96 17.39
CA TRP A 107 28.74 5.80 18.81
C TRP A 107 27.43 5.04 19.05
N TYR A 108 26.36 5.43 18.36
CA TYR A 108 25.09 4.71 18.39
C TYR A 108 25.23 3.27 17.89
N GLY A 109 26.04 3.03 16.85
CA GLY A 109 26.31 1.70 16.33
C GLY A 109 26.97 0.77 17.35
N ARG A 110 27.92 1.30 18.14
CA ARG A 110 28.52 0.56 19.26
C ARG A 110 27.52 0.18 20.36
N ALA A 111 26.52 1.03 20.62
CA ALA A 111 25.49 0.78 21.63
C ALA A 111 24.36 -0.15 21.15
N SER A 112 23.96 -0.04 19.88
CA SER A 112 22.81 -0.76 19.30
C SER A 112 23.18 -2.06 18.59
N GLY A 113 24.45 -2.22 18.20
CA GLY A 113 24.90 -3.27 17.28
C GLY A 113 24.61 -2.96 15.79
N ALA A 114 24.03 -1.79 15.48
CA ALA A 114 23.88 -1.33 14.10
C ALA A 114 25.25 -0.93 13.52
N LYS A 115 25.42 -1.10 12.21
CA LYS A 115 26.69 -0.78 11.54
C LYS A 115 26.45 0.04 10.28
N LEU A 116 27.07 1.21 10.21
CA LEU A 116 27.12 2.02 9.00
C LEU A 116 27.89 1.28 7.90
N ASN A 117 27.30 1.21 6.72
CA ASN A 117 27.96 0.62 5.55
C ASN A 117 28.69 1.70 4.75
N ARG A 118 29.93 2.01 5.15
CA ARG A 118 30.77 3.06 4.55
C ARG A 118 30.95 2.89 3.04
N ASN A 119 31.08 1.65 2.56
CA ASN A 119 31.24 1.34 1.13
C ASN A 119 29.99 1.66 0.29
N LYS A 120 28.82 1.79 0.93
CA LYS A 120 27.57 2.20 0.29
C LYS A 120 27.14 3.63 0.68
N SER A 121 27.86 4.26 1.60
CA SER A 121 27.60 5.63 1.99
C SER A 121 28.18 6.56 0.94
N GLU A 122 27.35 7.48 0.48
CA GLU A 122 27.69 8.46 -0.54
C GLU A 122 27.32 9.85 -0.01
N ALA A 123 28.02 10.88 -0.47
CA ALA A 123 27.78 12.27 -0.13
C ALA A 123 27.72 13.14 -1.39
N GLN A 124 26.96 14.22 -1.34
CA GLN A 124 26.94 15.24 -2.37
C GLN A 124 26.84 16.62 -1.74
N LEU A 125 27.57 17.57 -2.31
CA LEU A 125 27.46 18.99 -1.98
C LEU A 125 26.48 19.65 -2.96
N PHE A 126 25.51 20.39 -2.44
CA PHE A 126 24.49 21.08 -3.22
C PHE A 126 24.71 22.59 -3.22
N GLY A 127 24.89 23.20 -4.39
CA GLY A 127 25.17 24.63 -4.54
C GLY A 127 26.66 24.96 -4.73
N PRO A 128 27.05 26.25 -4.60
CA PRO A 128 28.39 26.73 -4.93
C PRO A 128 29.38 26.47 -3.79
N TRP A 129 29.90 25.24 -3.72
CA TRP A 129 30.88 24.82 -2.73
C TRP A 129 32.30 24.81 -3.33
N ASP A 130 32.94 25.97 -3.37
CA ASP A 130 34.31 26.09 -3.88
C ASP A 130 35.36 25.79 -2.79
N GLY A 131 36.35 24.95 -3.12
CA GLY A 131 37.54 24.74 -2.27
C GLY A 131 37.30 24.01 -0.94
N VAL A 132 36.20 23.27 -0.81
CA VAL A 132 35.89 22.50 0.40
C VAL A 132 36.80 21.28 0.54
N ASP A 133 37.50 21.18 1.67
CA ASP A 133 38.28 19.99 2.03
C ASP A 133 37.35 18.83 2.46
N THR A 134 36.97 18.00 1.48
CA THR A 134 36.16 16.80 1.68
C THR A 134 36.96 15.58 2.15
N GLY A 135 38.31 15.63 2.10
CA GLY A 135 39.19 14.52 2.49
C GLY A 135 39.10 14.13 3.97
N ARG A 136 38.44 14.96 4.79
CA ARG A 136 38.13 14.68 6.19
C ARG A 136 36.95 13.73 6.39
N LEU A 137 36.20 13.43 5.34
CA LEU A 137 35.06 12.53 5.35
C LEU A 137 35.41 11.26 4.57
N ASP A 138 35.36 10.13 5.27
CA ASP A 138 35.59 8.78 4.72
C ASP A 138 34.32 8.29 4.00
N VAL A 139 33.90 9.01 2.95
CA VAL A 139 32.67 8.80 2.18
C VAL A 139 32.92 9.14 0.71
N ASP A 140 32.30 8.40 -0.21
CA ASP A 140 32.40 8.68 -1.65
C ASP A 140 31.58 9.93 -2.02
N PHE A 141 32.21 10.92 -2.65
CA PHE A 141 31.56 12.16 -3.06
C PHE A 141 31.10 12.09 -4.52
N LYS A 142 29.79 12.21 -4.74
CA LYS A 142 29.20 12.22 -6.08
C LYS A 142 29.18 13.62 -6.65
N GLU A 143 29.78 13.75 -7.83
CA GLU A 143 29.68 14.97 -8.64
C GLU A 143 28.44 14.99 -9.56
N THR A 144 27.68 13.90 -9.64
CA THR A 144 26.51 13.79 -10.53
C THR A 144 25.29 13.28 -9.74
N ASN A 145 24.25 12.84 -10.44
CA ASN A 145 22.96 12.43 -9.89
C ASN A 145 23.07 11.60 -8.59
N PHE A 146 22.75 12.21 -7.45
CA PHE A 146 22.68 11.58 -6.14
C PHE A 146 21.26 11.10 -5.88
N LYS A 147 21.11 9.85 -5.43
CA LYS A 147 19.79 9.23 -5.31
C LYS A 147 19.36 9.09 -3.84
N ILE A 148 18.26 9.74 -3.48
CA ILE A 148 17.65 9.63 -2.15
C ILE A 148 16.24 9.05 -2.31
N LEU A 149 15.98 7.90 -1.68
CA LEU A 149 14.66 7.22 -1.68
C LEU A 149 14.04 7.05 -3.07
N GLY A 150 14.86 6.79 -4.09
CA GLY A 150 14.37 6.62 -5.47
C GLY A 150 14.43 7.87 -6.34
N VAL A 151 14.62 9.05 -5.75
CA VAL A 151 14.65 10.35 -6.44
C VAL A 151 16.10 10.77 -6.66
N LYS A 152 16.46 11.11 -7.90
CA LYS A 152 17.75 11.66 -8.31
C LYS A 152 17.75 13.18 -8.11
N PHE A 153 18.85 13.69 -7.59
CA PHE A 153 19.12 15.11 -7.44
C PHE A 153 20.42 15.45 -8.18
N ASP A 154 20.39 16.49 -9.00
CA ASP A 154 21.58 17.09 -9.61
C ASP A 154 22.28 18.05 -8.62
N LYS A 155 23.46 18.59 -8.98
CA LYS A 155 24.23 19.51 -8.11
C LYS A 155 23.47 20.78 -7.73
N GLU A 156 22.48 21.19 -8.52
CA GLU A 156 21.63 22.35 -8.27
C GLU A 156 20.40 22.00 -7.40
N GLY A 157 20.26 20.72 -7.02
CA GLY A 157 19.09 20.20 -6.29
C GLY A 157 17.89 19.92 -7.21
N GLY A 158 18.06 20.03 -8.52
CA GLY A 158 17.05 19.72 -9.53
C GLY A 158 16.83 18.22 -9.70
N GLY A 159 15.63 17.86 -10.16
CA GLY A 159 15.20 16.48 -10.35
C GLY A 159 14.71 16.16 -11.76
N ARG A 160 15.20 16.88 -12.78
CA ARG A 160 14.68 16.78 -14.16
C ARG A 160 14.80 15.36 -14.72
N ASP A 161 15.89 14.67 -14.39
CA ASP A 161 16.18 13.29 -14.83
C ASP A 161 15.27 12.23 -14.20
N ASN A 162 14.49 12.57 -13.17
CA ASN A 162 13.52 11.62 -12.60
C ASN A 162 12.38 11.32 -13.57
N TRP A 163 11.98 12.33 -14.36
CA TRP A 163 10.85 12.21 -15.27
C TRP A 163 11.20 11.38 -16.51
N THR A 164 12.41 11.52 -17.02
CA THR A 164 12.90 10.72 -18.17
C THR A 164 12.99 9.24 -17.81
N ASP A 165 13.52 8.90 -16.63
CA ASP A 165 13.53 7.52 -16.12
C ASP A 165 12.11 6.96 -15.90
N MET A 166 11.18 7.75 -15.37
CA MET A 166 9.79 7.28 -15.17
C MET A 166 9.05 7.04 -16.49
N LEU A 167 9.35 7.82 -17.52
CA LEU A 167 8.75 7.69 -18.85
C LEU A 167 9.42 6.57 -19.68
N GLY A 168 10.70 6.31 -19.45
CA GLY A 168 11.52 5.34 -20.19
C GLY A 168 11.65 3.95 -19.56
N LYS A 169 11.27 3.76 -18.28
CA LYS A 169 11.23 2.42 -17.69
C LYS A 169 10.16 1.59 -18.40
N ASP A 170 10.61 0.56 -19.11
CA ASP A 170 9.78 -0.58 -19.51
C ASP A 170 8.92 -0.96 -18.32
N ARG A 171 7.61 -0.71 -18.44
CA ARG A 171 6.66 -1.11 -17.40
C ARG A 171 6.85 -2.60 -17.20
N GLU A 172 7.01 -3.02 -15.95
CA GLU A 172 7.18 -4.43 -15.61
C GLU A 172 6.20 -5.29 -16.40
N PRO A 173 6.65 -6.47 -16.89
CA PRO A 173 5.78 -7.37 -17.62
C PRO A 173 4.53 -7.64 -16.79
N VAL A 174 3.39 -7.50 -17.44
CA VAL A 174 2.11 -7.53 -16.76
C VAL A 174 1.93 -8.87 -16.08
N SER A 175 1.70 -8.84 -14.77
CA SER A 175 1.49 -10.04 -13.97
C SER A 175 0.39 -10.90 -14.61
N PRO A 176 0.63 -12.21 -14.80
CA PRO A 176 -0.40 -13.08 -15.35
C PRO A 176 -1.57 -13.18 -14.37
N VAL A 177 -2.78 -13.29 -14.90
CA VAL A 177 -3.99 -13.59 -14.14
C VAL A 177 -4.42 -15.01 -14.53
N PRO A 178 -4.62 -15.94 -13.57
CA PRO A 178 -4.98 -17.31 -13.89
C PRO A 178 -6.20 -17.42 -14.81
N GLY A 179 -6.05 -18.15 -15.92
CA GLY A 179 -7.12 -18.35 -16.90
C GLY A 179 -7.40 -17.17 -17.83
N LEU A 180 -6.52 -16.17 -17.90
CA LEU A 180 -6.58 -15.05 -18.85
C LEU A 180 -5.38 -15.04 -19.80
N THR A 181 -5.59 -14.55 -21.03
CA THR A 181 -4.50 -14.17 -21.94
C THR A 181 -3.76 -12.93 -21.42
N LEU A 182 -2.55 -12.64 -21.93
CA LEU A 182 -1.79 -11.44 -21.54
C LEU A 182 -2.57 -10.13 -21.81
N CYS A 183 -3.34 -10.08 -22.90
CA CYS A 183 -4.17 -8.93 -23.24
C CYS A 183 -5.33 -8.76 -22.24
N GLU A 184 -5.99 -9.86 -21.85
CA GLU A 184 -7.04 -9.83 -20.84
C GLU A 184 -6.48 -9.53 -19.45
N ALA A 185 -5.30 -10.04 -19.10
CA ALA A 185 -4.62 -9.69 -17.84
C ALA A 185 -4.33 -8.19 -17.77
N LYS A 186 -3.83 -7.58 -18.85
CA LYS A 186 -3.68 -6.11 -18.97
C LYS A 186 -4.99 -5.37 -18.66
N GLN A 187 -6.10 -5.84 -19.22
CA GLN A 187 -7.41 -5.24 -18.98
C GLN A 187 -7.90 -5.47 -17.54
N ALA A 188 -7.70 -6.66 -16.99
CA ALA A 188 -8.05 -6.99 -15.61
C ALA A 188 -7.34 -6.08 -14.61
N TRP A 189 -6.03 -5.83 -14.79
CA TRP A 189 -5.28 -4.91 -13.92
C TRP A 189 -5.70 -3.45 -14.08
N ARG A 190 -6.00 -3.01 -15.31
CA ARG A 190 -6.58 -1.67 -15.53
C ARG A 190 -7.90 -1.52 -14.78
N ASN A 191 -8.73 -2.56 -14.79
CA ASN A 191 -10.02 -2.55 -14.12
C ASN A 191 -9.89 -2.68 -12.59
N ALA A 192 -8.95 -3.50 -12.10
CA ALA A 192 -8.66 -3.59 -10.66
C ALA A 192 -8.23 -2.24 -10.08
N SER A 193 -7.51 -1.43 -10.86
CA SER A 193 -7.05 -0.09 -10.46
C SER A 193 -7.97 1.05 -10.92
N HIS A 194 -9.20 0.74 -11.37
CA HIS A 194 -10.08 1.73 -11.98
C HIS A 194 -10.35 2.95 -11.06
N PRO A 195 -10.26 4.20 -11.56
CA PRO A 195 -10.36 5.41 -10.72
C PRO A 195 -11.66 5.54 -9.93
N ALA A 196 -12.78 5.02 -10.46
CA ALA A 196 -14.08 5.05 -9.78
C ALA A 196 -14.17 4.14 -8.54
N LEU A 197 -13.21 3.21 -8.36
CA LEU A 197 -13.17 2.33 -7.19
C LEU A 197 -12.52 3.03 -6.00
N GLN A 198 -13.07 2.80 -4.80
CA GLN A 198 -12.36 3.10 -3.54
C GLN A 198 -11.18 2.14 -3.36
N ASN A 199 -10.17 2.54 -2.58
CA ASN A 199 -8.98 1.72 -2.31
C ASN A 199 -9.33 0.31 -1.84
N ARG A 200 -10.31 0.18 -0.94
CA ARG A 200 -10.82 -1.12 -0.47
C ARG A 200 -11.27 -2.04 -1.62
N HIS A 201 -11.96 -1.51 -2.64
CA HIS A 201 -12.41 -2.29 -3.79
C HIS A 201 -11.26 -2.62 -4.75
N LYS A 202 -10.29 -1.71 -4.88
CA LYS A 202 -9.05 -1.95 -5.65
C LYS A 202 -8.25 -3.07 -5.03
N ASP A 203 -8.01 -3.00 -3.71
CA ASP A 203 -7.29 -4.03 -2.94
C ASP A 203 -7.99 -5.38 -3.04
N LEU A 204 -9.33 -5.39 -2.92
CA LEU A 204 -10.10 -6.62 -3.08
C LEU A 204 -9.94 -7.21 -4.48
N SER A 205 -10.13 -6.41 -5.53
CA SER A 205 -9.96 -6.89 -6.92
C SER A 205 -8.54 -7.36 -7.20
N TRP A 206 -7.55 -6.69 -6.64
CA TRP A 206 -6.14 -7.07 -6.77
C TRP A 206 -5.87 -8.43 -6.10
N MET A 207 -6.34 -8.63 -4.86
CA MET A 207 -6.21 -9.91 -4.16
C MET A 207 -6.96 -11.05 -4.88
N VAL A 208 -8.12 -10.75 -5.47
CA VAL A 208 -8.90 -11.69 -6.27
C VAL A 208 -8.12 -12.11 -7.51
N ALA A 209 -7.59 -11.16 -8.28
CA ALA A 209 -6.85 -11.44 -9.51
C ALA A 209 -5.58 -12.27 -9.26
N HIS A 210 -4.97 -12.11 -8.08
CA HIS A 210 -3.84 -12.93 -7.64
C HIS A 210 -4.23 -14.26 -6.98
N GLU A 211 -5.52 -14.55 -6.76
CA GLU A 211 -5.99 -15.75 -6.04
C GLU A 211 -5.39 -15.91 -4.62
N ILE A 212 -5.13 -14.77 -3.94
CA ILE A 212 -4.46 -14.73 -2.61
C ILE A 212 -5.39 -14.34 -1.47
N LEU A 213 -6.68 -14.16 -1.76
CA LEU A 213 -7.70 -13.89 -0.76
C LEU A 213 -7.65 -14.95 0.36
N PRO A 214 -7.78 -14.60 1.65
CA PRO A 214 -7.66 -15.55 2.76
C PRO A 214 -8.94 -16.40 2.93
N VAL A 215 -9.25 -17.17 1.89
CA VAL A 215 -10.26 -18.23 1.85
C VAL A 215 -9.70 -19.51 2.47
N ARG A 216 -10.56 -20.44 2.90
CA ARG A 216 -10.15 -21.66 3.61
C ARG A 216 -9.16 -22.50 2.81
N ALA A 217 -9.29 -22.60 1.48
CA ALA A 217 -8.32 -23.33 0.67
C ALA A 217 -6.89 -22.74 0.79
N VAL A 218 -6.75 -21.41 0.68
CA VAL A 218 -5.46 -20.70 0.80
C VAL A 218 -4.95 -20.72 2.24
N MET A 219 -5.83 -20.56 3.23
CA MET A 219 -5.44 -20.61 4.63
C MET A 219 -5.00 -22.02 5.03
N HIS A 220 -5.67 -23.06 4.55
CA HIS A 220 -5.34 -24.45 4.84
C HIS A 220 -4.00 -24.85 4.21
N SER A 221 -3.73 -24.46 2.96
CA SER A 221 -2.43 -24.72 2.33
C SER A 221 -1.25 -24.05 3.05
N ARG A 222 -1.53 -23.03 3.87
CA ARG A 222 -0.56 -22.34 4.74
C ARG A 222 -0.61 -22.78 6.21
N GLY A 223 -1.36 -23.83 6.54
CA GLY A 223 -1.50 -24.33 7.92
C GLY A 223 -2.28 -23.41 8.87
N MET A 224 -3.00 -22.40 8.35
CA MET A 224 -3.76 -21.42 9.13
C MET A 224 -5.24 -21.79 9.33
N ALA A 225 -5.73 -22.83 8.66
CA ALA A 225 -7.08 -23.35 8.81
C ALA A 225 -7.07 -24.87 8.98
N LYS A 226 -8.01 -25.41 9.76
CA LYS A 226 -8.15 -26.85 10.02
C LYS A 226 -8.53 -27.67 8.78
N ASN A 227 -9.34 -27.09 7.90
CA ASN A 227 -9.79 -27.71 6.67
C ASN A 227 -9.96 -26.64 5.57
N PRO A 228 -9.98 -27.04 4.29
CA PRO A 228 -10.15 -26.11 3.17
C PRO A 228 -11.63 -25.82 2.84
N THR A 229 -12.60 -26.34 3.60
CA THR A 229 -14.02 -26.31 3.25
C THR A 229 -14.68 -24.97 3.56
N CYS A 230 -15.71 -24.63 2.77
CA CYS A 230 -16.53 -23.44 2.95
C CYS A 230 -17.08 -23.34 4.39
N PRO A 231 -17.00 -22.16 5.03
CA PRO A 231 -17.47 -21.98 6.41
C PRO A 231 -19.00 -21.85 6.53
N ARG A 232 -19.73 -21.78 5.40
CA ARG A 232 -21.19 -21.62 5.41
C ARG A 232 -21.87 -22.97 5.67
N SER A 233 -22.86 -22.96 6.56
CA SER A 233 -23.65 -24.15 6.88
C SER A 233 -24.27 -24.76 5.62
N GLY A 234 -24.19 -26.08 5.49
CA GLY A 234 -24.69 -26.83 4.33
C GLY A 234 -23.81 -26.78 3.09
N CYS A 235 -22.69 -26.04 3.10
CA CYS A 235 -21.74 -26.02 1.99
C CYS A 235 -20.50 -26.87 2.31
N ASN A 236 -20.31 -27.97 1.58
CA ASN A 236 -19.19 -28.89 1.79
C ASN A 236 -18.07 -28.77 0.75
N PHE A 237 -18.13 -27.76 -0.13
CA PHE A 237 -17.11 -27.56 -1.16
C PHE A 237 -15.86 -26.86 -0.61
N PRO A 238 -14.68 -27.08 -1.22
CA PRO A 238 -13.49 -26.28 -0.94
C PRO A 238 -13.72 -24.77 -1.16
N GLU A 239 -13.37 -23.93 -0.19
CA GLU A 239 -13.50 -22.49 -0.32
C GLU A 239 -12.32 -21.92 -1.11
N THR A 240 -12.44 -21.92 -2.43
CA THR A 240 -11.57 -21.14 -3.34
C THR A 240 -12.11 -19.71 -3.49
N VAL A 241 -11.34 -18.79 -4.10
CA VAL A 241 -11.84 -17.43 -4.41
C VAL A 241 -13.04 -17.51 -5.35
N ARG A 242 -12.93 -18.36 -6.39
CA ARG A 242 -14.03 -18.66 -7.31
C ARG A 242 -15.25 -19.21 -6.59
N HIS A 243 -15.08 -20.17 -5.69
CA HIS A 243 -16.19 -20.72 -4.92
C HIS A 243 -16.84 -19.63 -4.07
N LEU A 244 -16.05 -18.90 -3.29
CA LEU A 244 -16.53 -17.83 -2.41
C LEU A 244 -17.35 -16.78 -3.16
N LEU A 245 -16.83 -16.29 -4.29
CA LEU A 245 -17.38 -15.13 -4.99
C LEU A 245 -18.39 -15.47 -6.09
N TRP A 246 -18.45 -16.72 -6.57
CA TRP A 246 -19.27 -17.07 -7.73
C TRP A 246 -20.10 -18.35 -7.55
N GLU A 247 -19.49 -19.45 -7.12
CA GLU A 247 -20.17 -20.77 -7.16
C GLU A 247 -20.98 -21.06 -5.89
N CYS A 248 -20.60 -20.50 -4.75
CA CYS A 248 -21.28 -20.72 -3.47
C CYS A 248 -22.73 -20.25 -3.55
N GLY A 249 -23.68 -21.02 -2.96
CA GLY A 249 -25.10 -20.67 -2.91
C GLY A 249 -25.34 -19.23 -2.48
N ALA A 250 -24.74 -18.81 -1.37
CA ALA A 250 -24.87 -17.44 -0.87
C ALA A 250 -24.36 -16.35 -1.85
N ALA A 251 -23.33 -16.66 -2.66
CA ALA A 251 -22.86 -15.73 -3.69
C ALA A 251 -23.86 -15.68 -4.84
N ARG A 252 -24.29 -16.84 -5.35
CA ARG A 252 -25.29 -16.95 -6.43
C ARG A 252 -26.59 -16.24 -6.06
N ASP A 253 -27.08 -16.43 -4.84
CA ASP A 253 -28.31 -15.80 -4.36
C ASP A 253 -28.17 -14.28 -4.32
N LEU A 254 -27.02 -13.76 -3.86
CA LEU A 254 -26.79 -12.32 -3.83
C LEU A 254 -26.63 -11.74 -5.23
N TRP A 255 -25.89 -12.40 -6.12
CA TRP A 255 -25.78 -12.00 -7.53
C TRP A 255 -27.15 -11.99 -8.23
N ALA A 256 -27.95 -13.04 -8.03
CA ALA A 256 -29.27 -13.18 -8.63
C ALA A 256 -30.26 -12.11 -8.15
N LYS A 257 -30.16 -11.68 -6.88
CA LYS A 257 -31.06 -10.66 -6.33
C LYS A 257 -30.61 -9.22 -6.56
N THR A 258 -29.31 -8.95 -6.47
CA THR A 258 -28.78 -7.58 -6.60
C THR A 258 -28.45 -7.22 -8.04
N GLY A 259 -28.12 -8.21 -8.87
CA GLY A 259 -27.80 -8.00 -10.28
C GLY A 259 -28.90 -7.29 -11.06
N PRO A 260 -30.13 -7.84 -11.11
CA PRO A 260 -31.24 -7.28 -11.88
C PRO A 260 -31.67 -5.87 -11.46
N LEU A 261 -31.41 -5.47 -10.21
CA LEU A 261 -31.75 -4.13 -9.69
C LEU A 261 -30.96 -3.00 -10.36
N TYR A 262 -29.82 -3.32 -10.98
CA TYR A 262 -28.91 -2.34 -11.57
C TYR A 262 -28.56 -2.66 -13.02
N PHE A 263 -28.52 -3.94 -13.39
CA PHE A 263 -28.34 -4.40 -14.76
C PHE A 263 -29.21 -5.65 -14.98
N PRO A 264 -30.28 -5.58 -15.79
CA PRO A 264 -31.20 -6.69 -16.05
C PRO A 264 -30.53 -7.99 -16.53
N SER A 265 -29.30 -7.88 -17.03
CA SER A 265 -28.48 -8.96 -17.60
C SER A 265 -27.52 -9.63 -16.59
N LEU A 266 -27.47 -9.21 -15.33
CA LEU A 266 -26.75 -9.96 -14.27
C LEU A 266 -27.59 -11.17 -13.82
N PRO A 267 -27.01 -12.38 -13.78
CA PRO A 267 -27.79 -13.60 -13.90
C PRO A 267 -28.62 -13.88 -12.63
N ALA A 268 -29.94 -13.77 -12.78
CA ALA A 268 -30.81 -14.90 -12.50
C ALA A 268 -30.87 -15.77 -13.78
N GLY A 269 -29.85 -16.62 -14.00
CA GLY A 269 -29.94 -17.71 -14.99
C GLY A 269 -29.80 -17.38 -16.50
N GLY A 270 -29.31 -16.20 -16.90
CA GLY A 270 -29.08 -15.85 -18.32
C GLY A 270 -27.60 -15.86 -18.73
N ALA A 271 -27.28 -16.41 -19.91
CA ALA A 271 -25.95 -16.72 -20.43
C ALA A 271 -25.01 -15.54 -20.80
N GLN A 272 -25.24 -14.31 -20.32
CA GLN A 272 -24.52 -13.12 -20.83
C GLN A 272 -23.34 -12.65 -19.97
N ILE A 273 -23.33 -12.86 -18.65
CA ILE A 273 -22.23 -12.41 -17.77
C ILE A 273 -21.56 -13.61 -17.09
N GLY A 274 -20.36 -13.96 -17.56
CA GLY A 274 -19.53 -15.01 -16.99
C GLY A 274 -18.65 -14.53 -15.82
N TYR A 275 -18.06 -15.50 -15.10
CA TYR A 275 -17.12 -15.27 -13.99
C TYR A 275 -16.06 -14.21 -14.30
N GLN A 276 -15.44 -14.30 -15.48
CA GLN A 276 -14.38 -13.37 -15.89
C GLN A 276 -14.86 -11.91 -15.92
N LEU A 277 -16.09 -11.65 -16.34
CA LEU A 277 -16.63 -10.29 -16.38
C LEU A 277 -17.03 -9.84 -14.97
N ALA A 278 -17.80 -10.65 -14.24
CA ALA A 278 -18.27 -10.28 -12.91
C ALA A 278 -17.13 -10.07 -11.90
N ILE A 279 -16.09 -10.88 -12.00
CA ILE A 279 -15.02 -10.94 -11.00
C ILE A 279 -13.79 -10.15 -11.43
N LEU A 280 -13.35 -10.29 -12.69
CA LEU A 280 -12.12 -9.69 -13.21
C LEU A 280 -12.37 -8.51 -14.16
N GLY A 281 -13.63 -8.26 -14.55
CA GLY A 281 -13.98 -7.15 -15.42
C GLY A 281 -13.51 -7.36 -16.86
N VAL A 282 -13.37 -8.60 -17.32
CA VAL A 282 -12.94 -8.91 -18.70
C VAL A 282 -13.94 -9.83 -19.37
N GLY A 283 -14.20 -9.62 -20.67
CA GLY A 283 -15.14 -10.45 -21.43
C GLY A 283 -15.63 -9.79 -22.72
N ARG A 284 -16.28 -10.58 -23.57
CA ARG A 284 -16.68 -10.16 -24.92
C ARG A 284 -17.76 -9.07 -24.96
N GLY A 285 -18.61 -8.96 -23.93
CA GLY A 285 -19.71 -7.97 -23.85
C GLY A 285 -19.33 -6.57 -23.34
N LEU A 286 -18.04 -6.28 -23.17
CA LEU A 286 -17.57 -4.97 -22.71
C LEU A 286 -17.44 -3.92 -23.82
N LYS A 287 -17.31 -4.37 -25.08
CA LYS A 287 -17.05 -3.48 -26.21
C LYS A 287 -18.24 -2.61 -26.59
N ASP A 288 -19.45 -3.07 -26.25
CA ASP A 288 -20.70 -2.40 -26.60
C ASP A 288 -21.15 -1.40 -25.52
N LEU A 289 -20.41 -1.29 -24.41
CA LEU A 289 -20.72 -0.37 -23.31
C LEU A 289 -19.95 0.94 -23.46
N THR A 290 -20.62 2.05 -23.22
CA THR A 290 -19.95 3.34 -23.01
C THR A 290 -19.08 3.31 -21.76
N ALA A 291 -18.09 4.22 -21.67
CA ALA A 291 -17.22 4.31 -20.49
C ALA A 291 -18.01 4.58 -19.18
N GLN A 292 -19.11 5.33 -19.27
CA GLN A 292 -19.98 5.62 -18.13
C GLN A 292 -20.80 4.41 -17.69
N GLU A 293 -21.33 3.64 -18.65
CA GLU A 293 -22.05 2.39 -18.38
C GLU A 293 -21.11 1.34 -17.78
N PHE A 294 -19.91 1.18 -18.35
CA PHE A 294 -18.90 0.28 -17.80
C PHE A 294 -18.51 0.70 -16.38
N THR A 295 -18.28 1.99 -16.13
CA THR A 295 -17.94 2.48 -14.78
C THR A 295 -19.03 2.12 -13.78
N SER A 296 -20.30 2.31 -14.14
CA SER A 296 -21.44 2.01 -13.30
C SER A 296 -21.60 0.50 -13.05
N LEU A 297 -21.41 -0.32 -14.09
CA LEU A 297 -21.41 -1.78 -14.01
C LEU A 297 -20.28 -2.27 -13.11
N TRP A 298 -19.05 -1.84 -13.39
CA TRP A 298 -17.87 -2.30 -12.69
C TRP A 298 -17.90 -1.94 -11.21
N LEU A 299 -18.38 -0.74 -10.88
CA LEU A 299 -18.60 -0.35 -9.48
C LEU A 299 -19.62 -1.27 -8.79
N THR A 300 -20.76 -1.54 -9.46
CA THR A 300 -21.82 -2.43 -8.94
C THR A 300 -21.26 -3.82 -8.63
N LEU A 301 -20.54 -4.41 -9.58
CA LEU A 301 -19.88 -5.71 -9.42
C LEU A 301 -18.91 -5.71 -8.23
N ASN A 302 -18.13 -4.64 -8.05
CA ASN A 302 -17.18 -4.53 -6.94
C ASN A 302 -17.84 -4.38 -5.57
N VAL A 303 -18.95 -3.64 -5.48
CA VAL A 303 -19.73 -3.54 -4.23
C VAL A 303 -20.32 -4.90 -3.86
N ILE A 304 -20.83 -5.67 -4.83
CA ILE A 304 -21.35 -7.01 -4.56
C ILE A 304 -20.20 -7.94 -4.11
N LYS A 305 -19.04 -7.92 -4.77
CA LYS A 305 -17.83 -8.65 -4.32
C LYS A 305 -17.45 -8.32 -2.88
N ASP A 306 -17.41 -7.03 -2.52
CA ASP A 306 -17.10 -6.61 -1.14
C ASP A 306 -18.17 -7.07 -0.15
N ALA A 307 -19.46 -7.04 -0.51
CA ALA A 307 -20.51 -7.54 0.35
C ALA A 307 -20.38 -9.04 0.62
N ILE A 308 -20.12 -9.86 -0.41
CA ILE A 308 -19.87 -11.30 -0.27
C ILE A 308 -18.65 -11.54 0.62
N TRP A 309 -17.56 -10.80 0.39
CA TRP A 309 -16.33 -10.94 1.17
C TRP A 309 -16.52 -10.53 2.64
N ALA A 310 -17.13 -9.38 2.88
CA ALA A 310 -17.35 -8.83 4.22
C ALA A 310 -18.25 -9.75 5.05
N THR A 311 -19.33 -10.28 4.47
CA THR A 311 -20.26 -11.17 5.16
C THR A 311 -19.60 -12.50 5.51
N ARG A 312 -18.76 -13.05 4.61
CA ARG A 312 -17.94 -14.22 4.94
C ARG A 312 -16.96 -13.93 6.08
N ASN A 313 -16.33 -12.76 6.11
CA ASN A 313 -15.40 -12.41 7.19
C ASN A 313 -16.10 -12.20 8.54
N LEU A 314 -17.34 -11.70 8.55
CA LEU A 314 -18.17 -11.66 9.75
C LEU A 314 -18.49 -13.08 10.25
N LEU A 315 -18.79 -14.01 9.34
CA LEU A 315 -19.02 -15.41 9.69
C LEU A 315 -17.75 -16.05 10.29
N VAL A 316 -16.59 -15.89 9.64
CA VAL A 316 -15.35 -16.53 10.09
C VAL A 316 -14.77 -15.87 11.35
N GLY A 317 -14.72 -14.54 11.38
CA GLY A 317 -14.06 -13.78 12.45
C GLY A 317 -14.96 -13.49 13.65
N LYS A 318 -16.27 -13.34 13.44
CA LYS A 318 -17.24 -12.97 14.49
C LYS A 318 -18.36 -13.99 14.69
N ARG A 319 -18.41 -15.08 13.93
CA ARG A 319 -19.49 -16.09 13.95
C ARG A 319 -20.87 -15.49 13.68
N VAL A 320 -20.92 -14.40 12.91
CA VAL A 320 -22.17 -13.73 12.54
C VAL A 320 -22.58 -14.14 11.13
N THR A 321 -23.75 -14.76 11.02
CA THR A 321 -24.40 -15.03 9.72
C THR A 321 -25.25 -13.82 9.36
N VAL A 322 -25.00 -13.24 8.19
CA VAL A 322 -25.78 -12.09 7.70
C VAL A 322 -26.88 -12.60 6.77
N PRO A 323 -28.17 -12.32 7.05
CA PRO A 323 -29.27 -12.68 6.17
C PRO A 323 -29.13 -12.01 4.80
N LEU A 324 -29.57 -12.69 3.75
CA LEU A 324 -29.45 -12.23 2.36
C LEU A 324 -30.05 -10.82 2.14
N HIS A 325 -31.21 -10.55 2.75
CA HIS A 325 -31.86 -9.23 2.67
C HIS A 325 -30.99 -8.10 3.28
N ALA A 326 -30.28 -8.37 4.39
CA ALA A 326 -29.38 -7.38 4.97
C ALA A 326 -28.15 -7.11 4.07
N CYS A 327 -27.68 -8.13 3.35
CA CYS A 327 -26.63 -7.96 2.33
C CYS A 327 -27.12 -7.08 1.17
N GLU A 328 -28.34 -7.30 0.69
CA GLU A 328 -28.97 -6.49 -0.37
C GLU A 328 -29.08 -5.01 0.04
N LEU A 329 -29.61 -4.73 1.24
CA LEU A 329 -29.73 -3.37 1.77
C LEU A 329 -28.37 -2.67 1.84
N LYS A 330 -27.32 -3.39 2.26
CA LYS A 330 -25.96 -2.86 2.31
C LYS A 330 -25.45 -2.51 0.91
N VAL A 331 -25.61 -3.40 -0.07
CA VAL A 331 -25.21 -3.15 -1.47
C VAL A 331 -25.93 -1.92 -2.01
N THR A 332 -27.25 -1.83 -1.83
CA THR A 332 -28.08 -0.71 -2.29
C THR A 332 -27.65 0.61 -1.67
N SER A 333 -27.45 0.63 -0.34
CA SER A 333 -26.98 1.83 0.38
C SER A 333 -25.61 2.31 -0.11
N MET A 334 -24.66 1.39 -0.31
CA MET A 334 -23.33 1.74 -0.83
C MET A 334 -23.43 2.33 -2.24
N LEU A 335 -24.23 1.75 -3.13
CA LEU A 335 -24.40 2.24 -4.51
C LEU A 335 -25.10 3.60 -4.56
N GLN A 336 -26.07 3.87 -3.68
CA GLN A 336 -26.68 5.19 -3.55
C GLN A 336 -25.65 6.26 -3.16
N GLY A 337 -24.78 5.97 -2.18
CA GLY A 337 -23.70 6.87 -1.78
C GLY A 337 -22.72 7.18 -2.91
N TYR A 338 -22.38 6.19 -3.72
CA TYR A 338 -21.55 6.40 -4.92
C TYR A 338 -22.24 7.24 -5.99
N ARG A 339 -23.53 6.99 -6.27
CA ARG A 339 -24.27 7.78 -7.26
C ARG A 339 -24.32 9.26 -6.88
N ALA A 340 -24.53 9.56 -5.60
CA ALA A 340 -24.48 10.94 -5.08
C ALA A 340 -23.09 11.59 -5.26
N THR A 341 -22.01 10.81 -5.09
CA THR A 341 -20.62 11.32 -5.17
C THR A 341 -20.13 11.50 -6.61
N ILE A 342 -20.46 10.55 -7.49
CA ILE A 342 -19.96 10.49 -8.88
C ILE A 342 -20.83 11.34 -9.82
N PHE A 343 -22.17 11.29 -9.68
CA PHE A 343 -23.11 11.98 -10.57
C PHE A 343 -23.68 13.28 -9.99
N GLY A 344 -23.57 13.51 -8.67
CA GLY A 344 -24.05 14.73 -8.01
C GLY A 344 -23.21 15.99 -8.26
N ARG A 345 -22.04 15.87 -8.91
CA ARG A 345 -21.19 17.03 -9.28
C ARG A 345 -21.57 17.70 -10.61
N GLY A 346 -22.58 17.20 -11.33
CA GLY A 346 -23.02 17.76 -12.62
C GLY A 346 -23.93 19.00 -12.56
N GLY A 347 -24.22 19.53 -11.37
CA GLY A 347 -25.22 20.60 -11.17
C GLY A 347 -24.69 21.84 -10.46
N ARG A 348 -23.64 22.49 -10.97
CA ARG A 348 -23.42 23.94 -10.72
C ARG A 348 -23.19 24.61 -12.06
N GLY A 349 -24.31 24.98 -12.69
CA GLY A 349 -24.30 25.91 -13.80
C GLY A 349 -23.67 27.24 -13.39
N ARG A 350 -22.95 27.83 -14.35
CA ARG A 350 -22.63 29.26 -14.49
C ARG A 350 -23.16 30.15 -13.35
N THR A 351 -22.27 30.55 -12.46
CA THR A 351 -22.50 31.75 -11.64
C THR A 351 -22.55 32.94 -12.59
N GLY A 352 -23.74 33.52 -12.75
CA GLY A 352 -23.94 34.82 -13.38
C GLY A 352 -23.09 35.87 -12.69
N ARG A 353 -22.59 36.83 -13.48
CA ARG A 353 -22.06 38.10 -13.00
C ARG A 353 -23.04 38.72 -12.01
N VAL A 354 -22.58 38.94 -10.78
CA VAL A 354 -23.18 39.91 -9.86
C VAL A 354 -22.65 41.28 -10.27
N PRO A 355 -23.48 42.28 -10.63
CA PRO A 355 -23.01 43.64 -10.84
C PRO A 355 -22.62 44.27 -9.50
N ALA A 356 -21.56 45.09 -9.55
CA ALA A 356 -20.99 45.81 -8.43
C ALA A 356 -22.04 46.67 -7.70
N ALA A 357 -22.01 46.62 -6.36
CA ALA A 357 -22.78 47.50 -5.50
C ALA A 357 -22.27 48.94 -5.64
N THR A 358 -23.15 49.84 -6.07
CA THR A 358 -22.97 51.28 -5.90
C THR A 358 -23.30 51.67 -4.46
N ASN A 359 -22.40 52.44 -3.88
CA ASN A 359 -22.38 52.89 -2.50
C ASN A 359 -23.28 54.15 -2.36
N PRO A 360 -24.31 54.19 -1.51
CA PRO A 360 -24.96 55.43 -1.14
C PRO A 360 -24.39 55.92 0.19
N GLY A 361 -23.54 56.96 0.13
CA GLY A 361 -23.23 57.77 1.30
C GLY A 361 -24.46 58.56 1.75
N ARG A 362 -24.66 58.64 3.06
CA ARG A 362 -25.44 59.69 3.74
C ARG A 362 -24.46 60.73 4.30
N PRO A 363 -24.91 61.95 4.65
CA PRO A 363 -26.25 62.54 4.48
C PRO A 363 -26.44 63.33 3.20
#